data_AF-A0A087T1J0-F1
#
_entry.id   AF-A0A087T1J0-F1
#
_cell.length_a   1.000
_cell.length_b   1.000
_cell.length_c   1.000
_cell.angle_alpha   90.00
_cell.angle_beta   90.00
_cell.angle_gamma   90.00
#
_symmetry.space_group_name_H-M   'P 1'
#
loop_
_entity.id
_entity.type
_entity.pdbx_description
1 polymer ?
#
loop_
_entity_poly.entity_id
_entity_poly.type
_entity_poly.pdbx_seq_one_letter_code
_entity_poly.pdbx_strand_id
1 'polypeptide(L)' 'MSIGSVLITGANRGIGLEFVKQFLSLPKPPQVLFATCRNPSKADDLQQIAKSNLNV' A
#
# COMPACT_ATOMS: atom_id res chain seq x y z
N MET A 1 -13.56 15.10 -2.67
CA MET A 1 -12.62 15.04 -1.53
C MET A 1 -11.44 14.16 -1.95
N SER A 2 -10.21 14.56 -1.66
CA SER A 2 -8.99 13.75 -1.93
C SER A 2 -8.43 13.22 -0.61
N ILE A 3 -7.97 11.97 -0.60
CA ILE A 3 -7.34 11.37 0.57
C ILE A 3 -5.88 11.85 0.62
N GLY A 4 -5.48 12.49 1.73
CA GLY A 4 -4.09 12.93 1.95
C GLY A 4 -3.18 11.73 2.13
N SER A 5 -3.22 11.09 3.30
CA SER A 5 -2.38 9.95 3.64
C SER A 5 -3.16 8.79 4.23
N VAL A 6 -2.71 7.55 3.96
CA VAL A 6 -3.22 6.32 4.57
C VAL A 6 -2.06 5.54 5.19
N LEU A 7 -2.27 4.99 6.40
CA LEU A 7 -1.34 4.07 7.04
C LEU A 7 -2.00 2.70 7.17
N ILE A 8 -1.35 1.67 6.64
CA ILE A 8 -1.80 0.27 6.73
C ILE A 8 -0.76 -0.53 7.50
N THR A 9 -1.18 -1.22 8.55
CA THR A 9 -0.33 -2.11 9.33
C THR A 9 -0.57 -3.57 8.96
N GLY A 10 0.51 -4.36 8.86
CA GLY A 10 0.40 -5.75 8.42
C GLY A 10 0.04 -5.90 6.94
N ALA A 11 0.55 -5.02 6.08
CA ALA A 11 0.17 -4.93 4.67
C ALA A 11 0.79 -6.01 3.76
N ASN A 12 1.62 -6.92 4.28
CA ASN A 12 2.37 -7.87 3.43
C ASN A 12 1.57 -9.08 2.96
N ARG A 13 0.34 -9.28 3.46
CA ARG A 13 -0.53 -10.42 3.10
C ARG A 13 -1.98 -10.16 3.50
N GLY A 14 -2.88 -11.01 3.04
CA GLY A 14 -4.30 -11.02 3.44
C GLY A 14 -4.98 -9.67 3.23
N ILE A 15 -5.83 -9.26 4.17
CA ILE A 15 -6.64 -8.05 4.07
C ILE A 15 -5.78 -6.78 4.02
N GLY A 16 -4.66 -6.74 4.74
CA GLY A 16 -3.76 -5.58 4.70
C GLY A 16 -3.20 -5.33 3.30
N LEU A 17 -2.78 -6.39 2.61
CA LEU A 17 -2.32 -6.30 1.22
C LEU A 17 -3.46 -5.93 0.27
N GLU A 18 -4.66 -6.47 0.49
CA GLU A 18 -5.81 -6.15 -0.33
C GLU A 18 -6.21 -4.68 -0.17
N PHE A 19 -6.15 -4.12 1.03
CA PHE A 19 -6.39 -2.69 1.21
C PHE A 19 -5.41 -1.82 0.42
N VAL A 20 -4.12 -2.18 0.37
CA VAL A 20 -3.15 -1.46 -0.48
C VAL A 20 -3.64 -1.43 -1.92
N LYS A 21 -4.02 -2.60 -2.47
CA LYS A 21 -4.50 -2.72 -3.86
C LYS A 21 -5.78 -1.91 -4.10
N GLN A 22 -6.75 -1.98 -3.18
CA GLN A 22 -8.01 -1.26 -3.30
C GLN A 22 -7.81 0.27 -3.20
N PHE A 23 -6.97 0.75 -2.29
CA PHE A 23 -6.65 2.18 -2.18
C PHE A 23 -5.96 2.72 -3.43
N LEU A 24 -5.05 1.95 -4.04
CA LEU A 24 -4.38 2.32 -5.29
C LEU A 24 -5.31 2.26 -6.50
N SER A 25 -6.37 1.46 -6.43
CA SER A 25 -7.37 1.30 -7.50
C SER A 25 -8.50 2.34 -7.42
N LEU A 26 -8.51 3.21 -6.41
CA LEU A 26 -9.49 4.28 -6.32
C LEU A 26 -9.35 5.26 -7.49
N PRO A 27 -10.44 5.87 -7.98
CA PRO A 27 -10.37 6.91 -9.01
C PRO A 27 -9.47 8.09 -8.63
N LYS A 28 -9.29 8.33 -7.33
CA LYS A 28 -8.34 9.27 -6.74
C LYS A 28 -7.60 8.57 -5.59
N PRO A 29 -6.45 7.93 -5.86
CA PRO A 29 -5.65 7.27 -4.84
C PRO A 29 -5.18 8.27 -3.76
N PRO A 30 -4.79 7.79 -2.57
CA PRO A 30 -4.14 8.62 -1.56
C PRO A 30 -2.89 9.30 -2.12
N GLN A 31 -2.61 10.54 -1.68
CA GLN A 31 -1.36 11.20 -2.05
C GLN A 31 -0.14 10.47 -1.49
N VAL A 32 -0.29 9.84 -0.31
CA VAL A 32 0.74 8.98 0.31
C VAL A 32 0.09 7.75 0.94
N LEU A 33 0.64 6.57 0.70
CA LEU A 33 0.18 5.32 1.29
C LEU A 33 1.35 4.61 1.99
N PHE A 34 1.35 4.62 3.32
CA PHE A 34 2.34 3.90 4.12
C PHE A 34 1.91 2.44 4.33
N ALA A 35 2.47 1.52 3.55
CA ALA A 35 2.24 0.08 3.71
C ALA A 35 3.31 -0.55 4.60
N THR A 36 2.98 -0.84 5.86
CA THR A 36 3.98 -1.36 6.82
C THR A 36 3.90 -2.87 6.98
N CYS A 37 5.05 -3.50 7.18
CA CYS A 37 5.17 -4.93 7.49
C CYS A 37 6.38 -5.21 8.39
N ARG A 38 6.43 -6.42 8.96
CA ARG A 38 7.51 -6.80 9.90
C ARG A 38 8.86 -7.04 9.22
N ASN A 39 8.86 -7.53 7.98
CA ASN A 39 10.08 -7.83 7.23
C ASN A 39 9.89 -7.42 5.75
N PRO A 40 10.28 -6.18 5.39
CA PRO A 40 10.13 -5.68 4.02
C PRO A 40 10.84 -6.51 2.96
N SER A 41 11.98 -7.14 3.30
CA SER A 41 12.75 -7.97 2.37
C SER A 41 12.05 -9.29 2.02
N LYS A 42 11.02 -9.70 2.77
CA LYS A 42 10.20 -10.90 2.52
C LYS A 42 8.77 -10.56 2.07
N ALA A 43 8.49 -9.30 1.77
CA ALA A 43 7.16 -8.84 1.38
C ALA A 43 7.11 -8.62 -0.13
N ASP A 44 7.31 -9.69 -0.92
CA ASP A 44 7.52 -9.62 -2.37
C ASP A 44 6.42 -8.84 -3.10
N ASP A 45 5.15 -9.13 -2.78
CA ASP A 45 3.99 -8.41 -3.34
C ASP A 45 4.02 -6.91 -3.01
N LEU A 46 4.35 -6.54 -1.77
CA LEU A 46 4.46 -5.12 -1.38
C LEU A 46 5.64 -4.44 -2.06
N GLN A 47 6.78 -5.12 -2.17
CA GLN A 47 7.96 -4.62 -2.87
C GLN A 47 7.66 -4.37 -4.35
N GLN A 48 6.89 -5.27 -4.97
CA GLN A 48 6.43 -5.08 -6.34
C GLN A 48 5.49 -3.88 -6.45
N ILE A 49 4.53 -3.74 -5.54
CA ILE A 49 3.63 -2.57 -5.50
C ILE A 49 4.41 -1.26 -5.34
N ALA A 50 5.35 -1.19 -4.40
CA ALA A 50 6.17 0.00 -4.15
C ALA A 50 7.03 0.38 -5.37
N LYS A 51 7.57 -0.60 -6.10
CA LYS A 51 8.32 -0.34 -7.35
C LYS A 51 7.45 0.22 -8.47
N SER A 52 6.16 -0.12 -8.49
CA SER A 52 5.23 0.30 -9.53
C SER A 52 4.43 1.56 -9.20
N ASN A 53 4.50 2.06 -7.95
CA ASN A 53 3.70 3.19 -7.48
C ASN A 53 4.56 4.18 -6.71
N LEU A 54 4.72 5.41 -7.21
CA LEU A 54 5.59 6.43 -6.62
C LEU A 54 5.10 6.96 -5.26
N ASN A 55 3.83 6.70 -4.90
CA ASN A 55 3.17 7.21 -3.71
C ASN A 55 3.04 6.17 -2.57
N VAL A 56 3.72 5.02 -2.67
CA VAL A 56 3.70 3.90 -1.72
C VAL A 56 5.06 3.69 -1.07
#